data_AF-A0A142GWT8-F1
#
_entry.id   AF-A0A142GWT8-F1
#
_cell.length_a   1.000
_cell.length_b   1.000
_cell.length_c   1.000
_cell.angle_alpha   90.00
_cell.angle_beta   90.00
_cell.angle_gamma   90.00
#
_symmetry.space_group_name_H-M   'P 1'
#
loop_
_entity.id
_entity.type
_entity.pdbx_description
1 polymer ?
#
loop_
_entity_poly.entity_id
_entity_poly.type
_entity_poly.pdbx_seq_one_letter_code
_entity_poly.pdbx_strand_id
1 'polypeptide(L)'
;MPGLHRFTHLLHMLEVWIFNNPRKVLSVIAILTLAFALRIPGLKIYTDFADLLPQQHPYIELHNSIKDSFGGANVLVVGVEFDESDIFTNEKLAKIDRITQAVDSLPGVNHNLVSSVTHRNSRKIWLTEVGSINSEPYYDSTSGEYSEEALQAMRSDVSANPRVYGPPGVTRHENGAG
;
A
#
# COMPACT_ATOMS: atom_id res chain seq x y z
N MET A 1 -27.63 -26.31 52.57
CA MET A 1 -26.85 -26.07 51.35
C MET A 1 -25.45 -26.69 51.51
N PRO A 2 -25.17 -27.88 50.93
CA PRO A 2 -23.96 -28.68 51.23
C PRO A 2 -22.70 -28.30 50.43
N GLY A 3 -22.79 -27.35 49.50
CA GLY A 3 -21.71 -27.04 48.53
C GLY A 3 -20.58 -26.18 49.09
N LEU A 4 -20.86 -25.25 50.02
CA LEU A 4 -19.86 -24.30 50.52
C LEU A 4 -18.75 -24.97 51.34
N HIS A 5 -19.07 -25.96 52.16
CA HIS A 5 -18.09 -26.62 53.02
C HIS A 5 -17.05 -27.41 52.21
N ARG A 6 -17.47 -28.07 51.11
CA ARG A 6 -16.56 -28.81 50.21
C ARG A 6 -15.59 -27.88 49.48
N PHE A 7 -16.04 -26.69 49.10
CA PHE A 7 -15.21 -25.69 48.44
C PHE A 7 -14.13 -25.15 49.38
N THR A 8 -14.48 -24.86 50.65
CA THR A 8 -13.52 -24.39 51.65
C THR A 8 -12.47 -25.46 51.98
N HIS A 9 -12.87 -26.72 52.14
CA HIS A 9 -11.92 -27.83 52.35
C HIS A 9 -10.99 -28.04 51.15
N LEU A 10 -11.52 -27.90 49.93
CA LEU A 10 -10.74 -28.02 48.70
C LEU A 10 -9.72 -26.88 48.55
N LEU A 11 -10.09 -25.64 48.91
CA LEU A 11 -9.17 -24.50 48.93
C LEU A 11 -8.07 -24.70 49.98
N HIS A 12 -8.42 -25.13 51.19
CA HIS A 12 -7.44 -25.35 52.25
C HIS A 12 -6.48 -26.52 51.91
N MET A 13 -6.95 -27.57 51.24
CA MET A 13 -6.09 -28.65 50.74
C MET A 13 -5.15 -28.18 49.62
N LEU A 14 -5.66 -27.35 48.69
CA LEU A 14 -4.85 -26.76 47.62
C LEU A 14 -3.78 -25.82 48.18
N GLU A 15 -4.13 -24.98 49.15
CA GLU A 15 -3.23 -24.06 49.83
C GLU A 15 -2.05 -24.82 50.45
N VAL A 16 -2.34 -25.80 51.30
CA VAL A 16 -1.31 -26.61 51.97
C VAL A 16 -0.46 -27.37 50.94
N TRP A 17 -1.06 -27.87 49.85
CA TRP A 17 -0.33 -28.59 48.81
C TRP A 17 0.60 -27.69 47.99
N ILE A 18 0.16 -26.48 47.65
CA ILE A 18 0.93 -25.45 46.94
C ILE A 18 2.15 -25.03 47.77
N PHE A 19 1.95 -24.72 49.05
CA PHE A 19 3.05 -24.32 49.94
C PHE A 19 4.03 -25.45 50.25
N ASN A 20 3.56 -26.70 50.29
CA ASN A 20 4.41 -27.86 50.58
C ASN A 20 5.18 -28.37 49.33
N ASN A 21 4.83 -27.93 48.12
CA ASN A 21 5.48 -28.36 46.86
C ASN A 21 5.87 -27.18 45.94
N PRO A 22 6.64 -26.18 46.41
CA PRO A 22 6.92 -24.96 45.66
C PRO A 22 7.63 -25.24 44.32
N ARG A 23 8.52 -26.24 44.26
CA ARG A 23 9.22 -26.63 43.03
C ARG A 23 8.26 -27.15 41.95
N LYS A 24 7.25 -27.96 42.31
CA LYS A 24 6.29 -28.50 41.34
C LYS A 24 5.40 -27.39 40.78
N VAL A 25 4.94 -26.50 41.65
CA VAL A 25 4.13 -25.33 41.25
C VAL A 25 4.92 -24.43 40.31
N LEU A 26 6.18 -24.13 40.65
CA LEU A 26 7.05 -23.30 39.81
C LEU A 26 7.32 -23.97 38.46
N SER A 27 7.56 -25.29 38.43
CA SER A 27 7.73 -26.03 37.18
C SER A 27 6.46 -25.98 36.31
N VAL A 28 5.27 -26.14 36.89
CA VAL A 28 4.01 -26.07 36.14
C VAL A 28 3.79 -24.68 35.54
N ILE A 29 4.01 -23.62 36.32
CA ILE A 29 3.94 -22.24 35.84
C ILE A 29 4.98 -22.01 34.74
N ALA A 30 6.22 -22.46 34.93
CA ALA A 30 7.28 -22.32 33.93
C ALA A 30 6.96 -23.04 32.62
N ILE A 31 6.38 -24.25 32.69
CA ILE A 31 5.93 -25.00 31.50
C ILE A 31 4.80 -24.24 30.78
N LEU A 32 3.81 -23.73 31.51
CA LEU A 32 2.71 -22.92 30.95
C LEU A 32 3.24 -21.64 30.29
N THR A 33 4.12 -20.92 30.97
CA THR A 33 4.77 -19.72 30.43
C THR A 33 5.56 -20.04 29.18
N LEU A 34 6.33 -21.13 29.17
CA LEU A 34 7.09 -21.56 28.00
C LEU A 34 6.17 -21.96 26.85
N ALA A 35 5.05 -22.64 27.13
CA ALA A 35 4.05 -23.01 26.13
C ALA A 35 3.45 -21.79 25.44
N PHE A 36 3.14 -20.72 26.20
CA PHE A 36 2.71 -19.45 25.62
C PHE A 36 3.85 -18.74 24.88
N ALA A 37 5.07 -18.72 25.44
CA ALA A 37 6.23 -18.09 24.82
C ALA A 37 6.58 -18.71 23.45
N LEU A 38 6.46 -20.04 23.32
CA LEU A 38 6.68 -20.76 22.06
C LEU A 38 5.67 -20.38 20.97
N ARG A 39 4.53 -19.79 21.33
CA ARG A 39 3.50 -19.32 20.38
C ARG A 39 3.66 -17.84 19.98
N ILE A 40 4.51 -17.08 20.68
CA ILE A 40 4.79 -15.67 20.37
C ILE A 40 5.29 -15.46 18.92
N PRO A 41 6.21 -16.28 18.38
CA PRO A 41 6.70 -16.07 17.01
C PRO A 41 5.63 -16.22 15.92
N GLY A 42 4.49 -16.86 16.23
CA GLY A 42 3.35 -16.97 15.32
C GLY A 42 2.35 -15.81 15.42
N LEU A 43 2.53 -14.90 16.38
CA LEU A 43 1.65 -13.75 16.56
C LEU A 43 1.91 -12.72 15.47
N LYS A 44 1.00 -12.64 14.50
CA LYS A 44 1.00 -11.61 13.47
C LYS A 44 0.08 -10.49 13.92
N ILE A 45 0.65 -9.37 14.34
CA ILE A 45 -0.11 -8.16 14.68
C ILE A 45 -0.41 -7.42 13.38
N TYR A 46 -1.66 -7.46 12.95
CA TYR A 46 -2.17 -6.61 11.88
C TYR A 46 -3.09 -5.57 12.52
N THR A 47 -2.81 -4.29 12.28
CA THR A 47 -3.72 -3.21 12.63
C THR A 47 -4.32 -2.69 11.34
N ASP A 48 -5.57 -3.06 11.05
CA ASP A 48 -6.34 -2.42 9.99
C ASP A 48 -7.19 -1.32 10.61
N PHE A 49 -7.02 -0.07 10.16
CA PHE A 49 -7.82 1.05 10.62
C PHE A 49 -9.32 0.88 10.33
N ALA A 50 -9.66 0.08 9.30
CA ALA A 50 -11.04 -0.25 9.00
C ALA A 50 -11.71 -1.04 10.13
N ASP A 51 -10.97 -1.86 10.87
CA ASP A 51 -11.50 -2.69 11.98
C ASP A 51 -11.86 -1.86 13.22
N LEU A 52 -11.33 -0.63 13.32
CA LEU A 52 -11.67 0.31 14.39
C LEU A 52 -13.04 0.97 14.18
N LEU A 53 -13.64 0.82 13.00
CA LEU A 53 -14.94 1.39 12.66
C LEU A 53 -16.10 0.52 13.19
N PRO A 54 -17.28 1.10 13.49
CA PRO A 54 -18.45 0.35 13.92
C PRO A 54 -19.00 -0.53 12.78
N GLN A 55 -18.60 -1.81 12.77
CA GLN A 55 -18.86 -2.73 11.67
C GLN A 55 -20.36 -3.00 11.43
N GLN A 56 -21.21 -2.84 12.45
CA GLN A 56 -22.67 -3.06 12.32
C GLN A 56 -23.42 -1.85 11.74
N HIS A 57 -22.72 -0.78 11.35
CA HIS A 57 -23.38 0.40 10.80
C HIS A 57 -23.65 0.21 9.29
N PRO A 58 -24.88 0.45 8.79
CA PRO A 58 -25.26 0.20 7.39
C PRO A 58 -24.34 0.86 6.34
N TYR A 59 -23.79 2.03 6.65
CA TYR A 59 -22.82 2.71 5.78
C TYR A 59 -21.49 1.96 5.66
N ILE A 60 -21.01 1.37 6.75
CA ILE A 60 -19.75 0.61 6.78
C ILE A 60 -19.95 -0.73 6.06
N GLU A 61 -21.12 -1.35 6.20
CA GLU A 61 -21.50 -2.55 5.43
C GLU A 61 -21.52 -2.26 3.92
N LEU A 62 -22.18 -1.17 3.51
CA LEU A 62 -22.20 -0.76 2.10
C LEU A 62 -20.78 -0.47 1.60
N HIS A 63 -19.99 0.32 2.34
CA HIS A 63 -18.61 0.62 2.01
C HIS A 63 -17.78 -0.67 1.82
N ASN A 64 -17.87 -1.61 2.77
CA ASN A 64 -17.19 -2.90 2.69
C ASN A 64 -17.64 -3.76 1.51
N SER A 65 -18.91 -3.67 1.09
CA SER A 65 -19.43 -4.41 -0.06
C SER A 65 -18.95 -3.87 -1.41
N ILE A 66 -18.63 -2.57 -1.50
CA ILE A 66 -18.26 -1.91 -2.77
C ILE A 66 -16.76 -1.56 -2.86
N LYS A 67 -16.03 -1.50 -1.74
CA LYS A 67 -14.64 -1.00 -1.70
C LYS A 67 -13.71 -1.71 -2.68
N ASP A 68 -13.88 -3.01 -2.88
CA ASP A 68 -13.03 -3.81 -3.78
C ASP A 68 -13.32 -3.49 -5.26
N SER A 69 -14.55 -3.08 -5.58
CA SER A 69 -14.95 -2.73 -6.96
C SER A 69 -14.43 -1.35 -7.39
N PHE A 70 -14.18 -0.44 -6.44
CA PHE A 70 -13.71 0.92 -6.72
C PHE A 70 -12.18 1.10 -6.56
N GLY A 71 -11.43 0.01 -6.38
CA GLY A 71 -9.97 0.05 -6.34
C GLY A 71 -9.35 0.03 -4.94
N GLY A 72 -10.13 -0.24 -3.88
CA GLY A 72 -9.64 -0.39 -2.52
C GLY A 72 -9.07 0.89 -1.90
N ALA A 73 -8.89 0.89 -0.58
CA ALA A 73 -8.32 2.02 0.16
C ALA A 73 -6.78 2.08 0.11
N ASN A 74 -6.14 1.20 -0.67
CA ASN A 74 -4.69 1.01 -0.67
C ASN A 74 -4.07 1.62 -1.93
N VAL A 75 -3.76 2.91 -1.88
CA VAL A 75 -3.06 3.62 -2.95
C VAL A 75 -1.55 3.62 -2.66
N LEU A 76 -0.75 3.15 -3.61
CA LEU A 76 0.71 3.26 -3.57
C LEU A 76 1.15 4.44 -4.45
N VAL A 77 1.94 5.36 -3.88
CA VAL A 77 2.54 6.47 -4.62
C VAL A 77 4.06 6.29 -4.62
N VAL A 78 4.66 6.26 -5.80
CA VAL A 78 6.11 6.16 -5.99
C VAL A 78 6.61 7.46 -6.62
N GLY A 79 7.41 8.22 -5.88
CA GLY A 79 8.09 9.41 -6.39
C GLY A 79 9.45 9.06 -6.99
N VAL A 80 9.75 9.59 -8.18
CA VAL A 80 11.05 9.45 -8.84
C VAL A 80 11.58 10.85 -9.13
N GLU A 81 12.75 11.16 -8.59
CA GLU A 81 13.44 12.43 -8.78
C GLU A 81 14.77 12.19 -9.52
N PHE A 82 15.13 13.12 -10.39
CA PHE A 82 16.41 13.13 -11.11
C PHE A 82 17.14 14.43 -10.75
N ASP A 83 18.47 14.38 -10.67
CA ASP A 83 19.29 15.55 -10.33
C ASP A 83 19.15 16.70 -11.36
N GLU A 84 18.85 16.34 -12.61
CA GLU A 84 18.61 17.28 -13.69
C GLU A 84 17.11 17.59 -13.84
N SER A 85 16.78 18.83 -14.20
CA SER A 85 15.40 19.37 -14.22
C SER A 85 14.47 18.81 -15.30
N ASP A 86 14.93 17.88 -16.14
CA ASP A 86 14.11 17.30 -17.21
C ASP A 86 14.06 15.76 -17.15
N ILE A 87 12.87 15.21 -17.32
CA ILE A 87 12.60 13.77 -17.39
C ILE A 87 12.53 13.24 -18.83
N PHE A 88 12.38 14.13 -19.81
CA PHE A 88 12.19 13.80 -21.23
C PHE A 88 13.51 13.50 -21.93
N THR A 89 14.22 12.49 -21.44
CA THR A 89 15.38 11.89 -22.14
C THR A 89 15.15 10.39 -22.26
N ASN A 90 15.72 9.77 -23.30
CA ASN A 90 15.59 8.33 -23.54
C ASN A 90 15.96 7.50 -22.30
N GLU A 91 17.07 7.83 -21.65
CA GLU A 91 17.54 7.11 -20.45
C GLU A 91 16.55 7.24 -19.27
N LYS A 92 16.07 8.45 -19.00
CA LYS A 92 15.19 8.74 -17.85
C LYS A 92 13.81 8.14 -18.06
N LEU A 93 13.24 8.27 -19.26
CA LEU A 93 11.97 7.65 -19.62
C LEU A 93 12.06 6.12 -19.53
N ALA A 94 13.14 5.51 -20.03
CA ALA A 94 13.36 4.07 -19.88
C ALA A 94 13.52 3.64 -18.41
N LYS A 95 14.04 4.51 -17.54
CA LYS A 95 14.11 4.24 -16.10
C LYS A 95 12.72 4.32 -15.45
N ILE A 96 11.93 5.34 -15.78
CA ILE A 96 10.55 5.50 -15.30
C ILE A 96 9.69 4.32 -15.79
N ASP A 97 9.85 3.88 -17.03
CA ASP A 97 9.15 2.74 -17.60
C ASP A 97 9.47 1.44 -16.85
N ARG A 98 10.75 1.16 -16.59
CA ARG A 98 11.15 0.00 -15.78
C ARG A 98 10.54 0.02 -14.38
N ILE A 99 10.51 1.18 -13.72
CA ILE A 99 9.87 1.33 -12.41
C ILE A 99 8.36 1.09 -12.52
N THR A 100 7.73 1.67 -13.54
CA THR A 100 6.30 1.55 -13.80
C THR A 100 5.91 0.09 -14.04
N GLN A 101 6.64 -0.64 -14.88
CA GLN A 101 6.41 -2.06 -15.14
C GLN A 101 6.68 -2.93 -13.91
N ALA A 102 7.70 -2.61 -13.12
CA ALA A 102 7.98 -3.32 -11.87
C ALA A 102 6.81 -3.19 -10.89
N VAL A 103 6.27 -1.98 -10.71
CA VAL A 103 5.09 -1.73 -9.88
C VAL A 103 3.85 -2.42 -10.45
N ASP A 104 3.61 -2.27 -11.76
CA ASP A 104 2.47 -2.88 -12.45
C ASP A 104 2.47 -4.41 -12.31
N SER A 105 3.64 -5.05 -12.30
CA SER A 105 3.78 -6.50 -12.14
C SER A 105 3.56 -7.05 -10.73
N LEU A 106 3.43 -6.18 -9.72
CA LEU A 106 3.26 -6.62 -8.34
C LEU A 106 1.91 -7.33 -8.13
N PRO A 107 1.88 -8.43 -7.35
CA PRO A 107 0.64 -9.13 -7.07
C PRO A 107 -0.33 -8.22 -6.29
N GLY A 108 -1.57 -8.12 -6.78
CA GLY A 108 -2.61 -7.27 -6.18
C GLY A 108 -2.70 -5.86 -6.75
N VAL A 109 -1.79 -5.47 -7.65
CA VAL A 109 -1.93 -4.22 -8.41
C VAL A 109 -2.98 -4.39 -9.52
N ASN A 110 -3.89 -3.44 -9.63
CA ASN A 110 -4.83 -3.40 -10.74
C ASN A 110 -4.21 -2.63 -11.91
N HIS A 111 -3.79 -3.35 -12.94
CA HIS A 111 -3.14 -2.80 -14.15
C HIS A 111 -3.97 -1.71 -14.87
N ASN A 112 -5.29 -1.68 -14.67
CA ASN A 112 -6.15 -0.66 -15.26
C ASN A 112 -6.17 0.65 -14.47
N LEU A 113 -5.63 0.66 -13.25
CA LEU A 113 -5.57 1.81 -12.36
C LEU A 113 -4.15 2.38 -12.18
N VAL A 114 -3.14 1.76 -12.81
CA VAL A 114 -1.79 2.31 -12.82
C VAL A 114 -1.74 3.59 -13.66
N SER A 115 -1.21 4.65 -13.04
CA SER A 115 -1.05 5.98 -13.63
C SER A 115 0.42 6.39 -13.59
N SER A 116 1.06 6.46 -14.76
CA SER A 116 2.43 6.93 -14.97
C SER A 116 2.56 7.44 -16.39
N VAL A 117 3.46 8.39 -16.65
CA VAL A 117 3.69 8.97 -17.98
C VAL A 117 4.07 7.90 -19.03
N THR A 118 4.74 6.84 -18.60
CA THR A 118 5.17 5.73 -19.46
C THR A 118 4.16 4.58 -19.54
N HIS A 119 3.06 4.65 -18.78
CA HIS A 119 2.09 3.56 -18.73
C HIS A 119 1.11 3.64 -19.91
N ARG A 120 0.62 2.48 -20.38
CA ARG A 120 -0.32 2.38 -21.52
C ARG A 120 -1.64 3.13 -21.34
N ASN A 121 -2.02 3.41 -20.09
CA ASN A 121 -3.23 4.17 -19.76
C ASN A 121 -3.03 5.68 -19.92
N SER A 122 -1.78 6.16 -19.97
CA SER A 122 -1.44 7.55 -20.23
C SER A 122 -1.38 7.77 -21.73
N ARG A 123 -2.45 8.35 -22.27
CA ARG A 123 -2.60 8.55 -23.72
C ARG A 123 -2.98 9.98 -24.05
N LYS A 124 -2.40 10.49 -25.12
CA LYS A 124 -2.85 11.72 -25.79
C LYS A 124 -4.14 11.40 -26.55
N ILE A 125 -5.09 12.33 -26.53
CA ILE A 125 -6.34 12.25 -27.28
C ILE A 125 -6.50 13.54 -28.07
N TRP A 126 -6.80 13.44 -29.36
CA TRP A 126 -7.03 14.60 -30.22
C TRP A 126 -8.12 14.32 -31.25
N LEU A 127 -8.71 15.39 -31.78
CA LEU A 127 -9.72 15.36 -32.82
C LEU A 127 -9.08 15.65 -34.18
N THR A 128 -9.49 14.91 -35.21
CA THR A 128 -9.16 15.25 -36.59
C THR A 128 -10.11 16.31 -37.14
N GLU A 129 -9.72 16.95 -38.24
CA GLU A 129 -10.55 17.92 -38.95
C GLU A 129 -11.90 17.34 -39.42
N VAL A 130 -11.95 16.02 -39.63
CA VAL A 130 -13.17 15.28 -40.02
C VAL A 130 -13.98 14.77 -38.82
N GLY A 131 -13.61 15.16 -37.60
CA GLY A 131 -14.34 14.83 -36.36
C GLY A 131 -14.04 13.45 -35.76
N SER A 132 -13.02 12.74 -36.24
CA SER A 132 -12.60 11.46 -35.66
C SER A 132 -11.77 11.68 -34.39
N ILE A 133 -12.00 10.83 -33.37
CA ILE A 133 -11.21 10.82 -32.13
C ILE A 133 -10.03 9.85 -32.32
N ASN A 134 -8.80 10.35 -32.16
CA ASN A 134 -7.59 9.52 -32.15
C ASN A 134 -6.96 9.49 -30.76
N SER A 135 -6.23 8.41 -30.47
CA SER A 135 -5.51 8.28 -29.21
C SER A 135 -4.25 7.44 -29.32
N GLU A 136 -3.15 7.93 -28.75
CA GLU A 136 -1.83 7.28 -28.77
C GLU A 136 -1.18 7.40 -27.38
N PRO A 137 -0.45 6.37 -26.89
CA PRO A 137 0.33 6.48 -25.66
C PRO A 137 1.41 7.56 -25.80
N TYR A 138 1.77 8.20 -24.69
CA TYR A 138 2.86 9.19 -24.70
C TYR A 138 4.24 8.53 -24.92
N TYR A 139 4.41 7.31 -24.41
CA TYR A 139 5.66 6.56 -24.49
C TYR A 139 5.36 5.12 -24.87
N ASP A 140 6.15 4.62 -25.81
CA ASP A 140 6.24 3.25 -26.27
C ASP A 140 7.68 2.77 -26.08
N SER A 141 7.89 1.70 -25.32
CA SER A 141 9.21 1.10 -25.11
C SER A 141 9.68 0.27 -26.31
N THR A 142 8.79 -0.06 -27.25
CA THR A 142 9.10 -0.88 -28.43
C THR A 142 9.56 -0.07 -29.64
N SER A 143 9.34 1.24 -29.65
CA SER A 143 9.72 2.14 -30.76
C SER A 143 11.23 2.42 -30.84
N GLY A 144 12.02 1.99 -29.84
CA GLY A 144 13.44 2.31 -29.74
C GLY A 144 13.69 3.70 -29.13
N GLU A 145 14.83 4.31 -29.45
CA GLU A 145 15.19 5.64 -28.98
C GLU A 145 14.42 6.73 -29.74
N TYR A 146 13.86 7.67 -28.99
CA TYR A 146 13.19 8.85 -29.52
C TYR A 146 14.20 9.88 -29.98
N SER A 147 13.90 10.57 -31.09
CA SER A 147 14.65 11.75 -31.49
C SER A 147 14.39 12.91 -30.53
N GLU A 148 15.26 13.91 -30.54
CA GLU A 148 15.12 15.10 -29.69
C GLU A 148 13.80 15.83 -29.97
N GLU A 149 13.39 15.90 -31.24
CA GLU A 149 12.12 16.51 -31.65
C GLU A 149 10.93 15.73 -31.09
N ALA A 150 11.00 14.40 -31.08
CA ALA A 150 9.94 13.55 -30.53
C ALA A 150 9.83 13.69 -29.00
N LEU A 151 10.97 13.80 -28.30
CA LEU A 151 11.02 14.05 -26.85
C LEU A 151 10.43 15.44 -26.52
N GLN A 152 10.75 16.46 -27.31
CA GLN A 152 10.21 17.80 -27.12
C GLN A 152 8.70 17.86 -27.41
N ALA A 153 8.23 17.13 -28.42
CA ALA A 153 6.79 16.98 -28.68
C ALA A 153 6.08 16.28 -27.52
N MET A 154 6.64 15.19 -27.00
CA MET A 154 6.13 14.47 -25.83
C MET A 154 6.03 15.38 -24.61
N ARG A 155 7.05 16.20 -24.35
CA ARG A 155 7.06 17.19 -23.27
C ARG A 155 5.90 18.18 -23.39
N SER A 156 5.68 18.71 -24.59
CA SER A 156 4.57 19.62 -24.87
C SER A 156 3.22 18.93 -24.65
N ASP A 157 3.06 17.71 -25.14
CA ASP A 157 1.80 16.96 -25.05
C ASP A 157 1.47 16.51 -23.62
N VAL A 158 2.47 16.15 -22.82
CA VAL A 158 2.31 15.78 -21.41
C VAL A 158 1.99 17.01 -20.56
N SER A 159 2.71 18.12 -20.75
CA SER A 159 2.46 19.38 -20.02
C SER A 159 1.12 20.03 -20.35
N ALA A 160 0.60 19.80 -21.56
CA ALA A 160 -0.75 20.23 -21.96
C ALA A 160 -1.88 19.43 -21.26
N ASN A 161 -1.57 18.26 -20.68
CA ASN A 161 -2.56 17.40 -20.04
C ASN A 161 -2.49 17.50 -18.50
N PRO A 162 -3.39 18.26 -17.84
CA PRO A 162 -3.36 18.46 -16.39
C PRO A 162 -3.65 17.20 -15.57
N ARG A 163 -4.06 16.09 -16.20
CA ARG A 163 -4.21 14.80 -15.52
C ARG A 163 -2.89 14.05 -15.38
N VAL A 164 -1.94 14.30 -16.27
CA VAL A 164 -0.62 13.65 -16.30
C VAL A 164 0.43 14.58 -15.69
N TYR A 165 0.38 15.85 -16.06
CA TYR A 165 1.12 16.91 -15.42
C TYR A 165 0.25 17.48 -14.28
N GLY A 166 0.50 17.03 -13.05
CA GLY A 166 -0.21 17.54 -11.88
C GLY A 166 -0.05 19.07 -11.74
N PRO A 167 -0.88 19.75 -10.93
CA PRO A 167 -0.62 21.16 -10.60
C PRO A 167 0.83 21.26 -10.14
N PRO A 168 1.64 22.21 -10.66
CA PRO A 168 3.03 22.34 -10.26
C PRO A 168 3.05 22.37 -8.74
N GLY A 169 3.53 21.28 -8.15
CA GLY A 169 3.58 21.13 -6.72
C GLY A 169 4.30 22.34 -6.17
N VAL A 170 3.81 22.85 -5.04
CA VAL A 170 4.47 23.90 -4.27
C VAL A 170 5.82 23.35 -3.79
N THR A 171 6.79 23.23 -4.69
CA THR A 171 8.20 23.13 -4.33
C THR A 171 8.56 24.54 -3.90
N ARG A 172 8.31 24.81 -2.62
CA ARG A 172 8.89 25.96 -1.95
C ARG A 172 10.40 25.76 -2.01
N HIS A 173 11.03 26.34 -3.03
CA HIS A 173 12.46 26.59 -3.03
C HIS A 173 12.72 27.57 -1.88
N GLU A 174 12.96 27.04 -0.68
CA GLU A 174 13.61 27.82 0.37
C GLU A 174 15.05 28.02 -0.08
N ASN A 175 15.26 29.14 -0.78
CA ASN A 175 16.58 29.71 -0.96
C ASN A 175 17.14 30.02 0.43
N GLY A 176 17.97 29.13 0.95
CA GLY A 176 18.88 29.42 2.05
C GLY A 176 19.94 30.40 1.57
N ALA A 177 19.66 31.69 1.75
CA ALA A 177 20.69 32.71 1.79
C ALA A 177 21.33 32.68 3.19
N GLY A 178 22.62 32.35 3.24
CA GLY A 178 23.50 32.42 4.41
C GLY A 178 24.93 32.35 3.93
#